data_AF-A0A6G2DMX9-F1
#
_entry.id   AF-A0A6G2DMX9-F1
#
_cell.length_a   1.000
_cell.length_b   1.000
_cell.length_c   1.000
_cell.angle_alpha   90.00
_cell.angle_beta   90.00
_cell.angle_gamma   90.00
#
_symmetry.space_group_name_H-M   'P 1'
#
loop_
_entity.id
_entity.type
_entity.pdbx_description
1 polymer ?
#
loop_
_entity_poly.entity_id
_entity_poly.type
_entity_poly.pdbx_seq_one_letter_code
_entity_poly.pdbx_strand_id
1 'polypeptide(L)'
;MKSKLGITLRKVRKGKQISLCSVADEHLSKSQISRFERGESEISCIRLINILDKLHITLDEFLILHDEDYTKTESFANLIQYIRKQYSLQNINNIQSLLSDSSNYTLDSFEKTMVKSILHTMDSRIIPSDDELLQLADYLFKVEKWGYYEIILLGNCVRTINYNSYFLLTKEMLNNYIYSSLNKTNKRIVTQLAINCFILSI
;
A
#
# COMPACT_ATOMS: atom_id res chain seq x y z
N MET A 1 6.36 -6.16 -20.06
CA MET A 1 7.01 -4.84 -19.89
C MET A 1 8.44 -5.06 -19.43
N LYS A 2 9.44 -4.40 -20.03
CA LYS A 2 10.81 -4.42 -19.48
C LYS A 2 10.84 -3.58 -18.21
N SER A 3 11.38 -4.12 -17.12
CA SER A 3 11.45 -3.41 -15.85
C SER A 3 12.45 -2.26 -15.96
N LYS A 4 12.12 -1.10 -15.37
CA LYS A 4 13.04 0.04 -15.29
C LYS A 4 13.90 0.02 -14.01
N LEU A 5 13.74 -1.00 -13.16
CA LEU A 5 14.47 -1.16 -11.89
C LEU A 5 15.99 -1.14 -12.10
N GLY A 6 16.50 -1.74 -13.18
CA GLY A 6 17.93 -1.73 -13.47
C GLY A 6 18.49 -0.33 -13.69
N ILE A 7 17.72 0.57 -14.32
CA ILE A 7 18.14 1.95 -14.57
C ILE A 7 18.24 2.72 -13.23
N THR A 8 17.27 2.52 -12.34
CA THR A 8 17.32 3.07 -10.97
C THR A 8 18.50 2.50 -10.19
N LEU A 9 18.77 1.20 -10.30
CA LEU A 9 19.94 0.58 -9.65
C LEU A 9 21.24 1.23 -10.12
N ARG A 10 21.37 1.48 -11.42
CA ARG A 10 22.52 2.18 -12.00
C ARG A 10 22.69 3.59 -11.41
N LYS A 11 21.57 4.32 -11.28
CA LYS A 11 21.55 5.68 -10.69
C LYS A 11 22.03 5.63 -9.24
N VAL A 12 21.48 4.72 -8.42
CA VAL A 12 21.87 4.53 -7.01
C VAL A 12 23.35 4.15 -6.88
N ARG A 13 23.80 3.12 -7.61
CA ARG A 13 25.19 2.65 -7.55
C ARG A 13 26.18 3.75 -7.94
N LYS A 14 25.94 4.43 -9.07
CA LYS A 14 26.80 5.53 -9.53
C LYS A 14 26.75 6.73 -8.58
N GLY A 15 25.58 7.05 -8.02
CA GLY A 15 25.43 8.11 -7.01
C GLY A 15 26.26 7.85 -5.76
N LYS A 16 26.39 6.59 -5.34
CA LYS A 16 27.28 6.15 -4.26
C LYS A 16 28.75 5.97 -4.69
N GLN A 17 29.09 6.24 -5.95
CA GLN A 17 30.43 6.07 -6.52
C GLN A 17 30.98 4.63 -6.42
N ILE A 18 30.10 3.63 -6.39
CA ILE A 18 30.48 2.22 -6.25
C ILE A 18 30.67 1.59 -7.63
N SER A 19 31.73 0.80 -7.82
CA SER A 19 32.01 0.14 -9.10
C SER A 19 31.14 -1.12 -9.30
N LEU A 20 30.97 -1.56 -10.56
CA LEU A 20 30.35 -2.86 -10.84
C LEU A 20 31.14 -4.03 -10.21
N CYS A 21 32.45 -3.88 -10.08
CA CYS A 21 33.31 -4.89 -9.47
C CYS A 21 33.02 -5.06 -7.98
N SER A 22 32.67 -3.98 -7.29
CA SER A 22 32.40 -3.96 -5.86
C SER A 22 31.07 -4.64 -5.50
N VAL A 23 30.08 -4.59 -6.39
CA VAL A 23 28.76 -5.21 -6.17
C VAL A 23 28.66 -6.63 -6.71
N ALA A 24 29.52 -7.02 -7.66
CA ALA A 24 29.55 -8.39 -8.18
C ALA A 24 30.07 -9.40 -7.15
N ASP A 25 29.61 -10.64 -7.26
CA ASP A 25 30.04 -11.78 -6.43
C ASP A 25 29.82 -13.11 -7.16
N GLU A 26 29.95 -14.21 -6.41
CA GLU A 26 29.70 -15.58 -6.86
C GLU A 26 28.26 -15.82 -7.33
N HIS A 27 27.29 -15.01 -6.92
CA HIS A 27 25.89 -15.16 -7.27
C HIS A 27 25.48 -14.28 -8.45
N LEU A 28 26.19 -13.18 -8.71
CA LEU A 28 25.88 -12.25 -9.79
C LEU A 28 27.13 -11.61 -10.41
N SER A 29 27.40 -11.99 -11.66
CA SER A 29 28.56 -11.51 -12.42
C SER A 29 28.44 -10.05 -12.86
N LYS A 30 29.59 -9.37 -13.02
CA LYS A 30 29.67 -7.97 -13.52
C LYS A 30 28.91 -7.76 -14.84
N SER A 31 28.97 -8.73 -15.75
CA SER A 31 28.30 -8.65 -17.07
C SER A 31 26.78 -8.75 -16.94
N GLN A 32 26.25 -9.54 -16.01
CA GLN A 32 24.82 -9.58 -15.72
C GLN A 32 24.34 -8.28 -15.07
N ILE A 33 25.08 -7.74 -14.10
CA ILE A 33 24.75 -6.44 -13.48
C ILE A 33 24.73 -5.34 -14.55
N SER A 34 25.75 -5.29 -15.42
CA SER A 34 25.82 -4.30 -16.49
C SER A 34 24.67 -4.42 -17.50
N ARG A 35 24.19 -5.62 -17.81
CA ARG A 35 23.03 -5.82 -18.69
C ARG A 35 21.73 -5.41 -18.00
N PHE A 36 21.56 -5.77 -16.72
CA PHE A 36 20.42 -5.34 -15.91
C PHE A 36 20.35 -3.81 -15.79
N GLU A 37 21.47 -3.17 -15.45
CA GLU A 37 21.56 -1.70 -15.33
C GLU A 37 21.26 -0.94 -16.63
N ARG A 38 21.31 -1.62 -17.78
CA ARG A 38 20.99 -1.08 -19.10
C ARG A 38 19.58 -1.47 -19.59
N GLY A 39 18.81 -2.21 -18.80
CA GLY A 39 17.49 -2.72 -19.19
C GLY A 39 17.55 -3.80 -20.29
N GLU A 40 18.71 -4.45 -20.43
CA GLU A 40 18.95 -5.49 -21.45
C GLU A 40 18.62 -6.90 -20.93
N SER A 41 18.61 -7.10 -19.61
CA SER A 41 18.22 -8.35 -18.95
C SER A 41 17.54 -8.06 -17.62
N GLU A 42 16.83 -9.04 -17.06
CA GLU A 42 16.29 -8.99 -15.70
C GLU A 42 17.17 -9.80 -14.74
N ILE A 43 17.03 -9.54 -13.43
CA ILE A 43 17.61 -10.37 -12.36
C ILE A 43 16.51 -10.80 -11.40
N SER A 44 16.73 -11.92 -10.70
CA SER A 44 15.82 -12.38 -9.64
C SER A 44 15.82 -11.40 -8.46
N CYS A 45 14.69 -11.33 -7.73
CA CYS A 45 14.55 -10.49 -6.52
C CYS A 45 15.64 -10.74 -5.47
N ILE A 46 16.01 -12.00 -5.21
CA ILE A 46 17.06 -12.36 -4.24
C ILE A 46 18.40 -11.70 -4.58
N ARG A 47 18.75 -11.68 -5.86
CA ARG A 47 19.98 -11.03 -6.35
C ARG A 47 19.90 -9.51 -6.28
N LEU A 48 18.72 -8.94 -6.52
CA LEU A 48 18.51 -7.50 -6.32
C LEU A 48 18.74 -7.12 -4.85
N ILE A 49 18.10 -7.82 -3.91
CA ILE A 49 18.25 -7.57 -2.46
C ILE A 49 19.72 -7.64 -2.06
N ASN A 50 20.46 -8.67 -2.49
CA ASN A 50 21.88 -8.79 -2.22
C ASN A 50 22.71 -7.60 -2.74
N ILE A 51 22.40 -7.06 -3.93
CA ILE A 51 23.08 -5.85 -4.42
C ILE A 51 22.71 -4.64 -3.55
N LEU A 52 21.44 -4.48 -3.19
CA LEU A 52 20.97 -3.36 -2.38
C LEU A 52 21.63 -3.35 -1.00
N ASP A 53 21.82 -4.52 -0.38
CA ASP A 53 22.53 -4.69 0.88
C ASP A 53 23.99 -4.19 0.78
N LYS A 54 24.70 -4.55 -0.30
CA LYS A 54 26.06 -4.05 -0.57
C LYS A 54 26.12 -2.55 -0.85
N LEU A 55 25.02 -1.99 -1.36
CA LEU A 55 24.88 -0.55 -1.57
C LEU A 55 24.41 0.18 -0.30
N HIS A 56 24.14 -0.53 0.79
CA HIS A 56 23.57 0.02 2.02
C HIS A 56 22.34 0.88 1.73
N ILE A 57 21.38 0.29 1.03
CA ILE A 57 20.05 0.85 0.77
C ILE A 57 19.02 -0.25 0.98
N THR A 58 17.93 0.08 1.66
CA THR A 58 16.84 -0.88 1.84
C THR A 58 16.04 -1.05 0.55
N LEU A 59 15.32 -2.16 0.42
CA LEU A 59 14.40 -2.35 -0.72
C LEU A 59 13.32 -1.26 -0.77
N ASP A 60 12.84 -0.80 0.40
CA ASP A 60 11.83 0.26 0.50
C ASP A 60 12.35 1.59 -0.06
N GLU A 61 13.52 2.06 0.39
CA GLU A 61 14.18 3.27 -0.14
C GLU A 61 14.45 3.16 -1.64
N PHE A 62 14.88 1.99 -2.10
CA PHE A 62 15.14 1.76 -3.51
C PHE A 62 13.87 1.88 -4.38
N LEU A 63 12.75 1.32 -3.91
CA LEU A 63 11.46 1.41 -4.61
C LEU A 63 10.89 2.85 -4.58
N ILE A 64 11.08 3.59 -3.48
CA ILE A 64 10.70 5.01 -3.41
C ILE A 64 11.45 5.82 -4.49
N LEU A 65 12.78 5.63 -4.60
CA LEU A 65 13.58 6.29 -5.66
C LEU A 65 13.16 5.87 -7.07
N HIS A 66 12.69 4.63 -7.23
CA HIS A 66 12.20 4.14 -8.52
C HIS A 66 10.89 4.83 -8.92
N ASP A 67 9.95 4.93 -7.99
CA ASP A 67 8.62 5.50 -8.20
C ASP A 67 8.66 7.01 -8.50
N GLU A 68 9.65 7.73 -7.96
CA GLU A 68 9.89 9.14 -8.30
C GLU A 68 10.23 9.35 -9.79
N ASP A 69 10.99 8.43 -10.39
CA ASP A 69 11.50 8.57 -11.76
C ASP A 69 10.55 7.96 -12.83
N TYR A 70 9.79 6.92 -12.50
CA TYR A 70 9.19 6.03 -13.51
C TYR A 70 7.69 5.79 -13.41
N THR A 71 6.96 6.75 -12.83
CA THR A 71 5.50 6.83 -12.64
C THR A 71 4.95 5.95 -11.53
N LYS A 72 4.15 6.60 -10.67
CA LYS A 72 3.26 5.99 -9.69
C LYS A 72 2.31 5.03 -10.40
N THR A 73 2.60 3.73 -10.35
CA THR A 73 1.63 2.70 -10.70
C THR A 73 0.35 2.89 -9.88
N GLU A 74 -0.81 2.50 -10.44
CA GLU A 74 -2.08 2.40 -9.70
C GLU A 74 -1.87 1.42 -8.54
N SER A 75 -1.47 1.96 -7.40
CA SER A 75 -1.27 1.20 -6.17
C SER A 75 -2.29 1.68 -5.16
N PHE A 76 -2.72 0.75 -4.30
CA PHE A 76 -3.61 1.09 -3.20
C PHE A 76 -3.05 2.22 -2.32
N ALA A 77 -1.73 2.27 -2.12
CA ALA A 77 -1.09 3.37 -1.39
C ALA A 77 -1.29 4.74 -2.08
N ASN A 78 -1.19 4.80 -3.41
CA ASN A 78 -1.44 6.00 -4.20
C ASN A 78 -2.92 6.40 -4.17
N LEU A 79 -3.84 5.43 -4.25
CA LEU A 79 -5.28 5.65 -4.07
C LEU A 79 -5.57 6.31 -2.71
N ILE A 80 -5.06 5.75 -1.62
CA ILE A 80 -5.26 6.30 -0.27
C ILE A 80 -4.63 7.69 -0.13
N GLN A 81 -3.45 7.92 -0.72
CA GLN A 81 -2.82 9.25 -0.72
C GLN A 81 -3.70 10.27 -1.48
N TYR A 82 -4.26 9.87 -2.62
CA TYR A 82 -5.19 10.70 -3.39
C TYR A 82 -6.45 11.01 -2.59
N ILE A 83 -7.11 9.99 -2.01
CA ILE A 83 -8.32 10.17 -1.22
C ILE A 83 -8.05 11.10 -0.03
N ARG A 84 -6.96 10.90 0.72
CA ARG A 84 -6.58 11.79 1.85
C ARG A 84 -6.42 13.23 1.39
N LYS A 85 -5.77 13.46 0.25
CA LYS A 85 -5.62 14.81 -0.33
C LYS A 85 -6.98 15.41 -0.67
N GLN A 86 -7.84 14.70 -1.40
CA GLN A 86 -9.16 15.24 -1.78
C GLN A 86 -10.08 15.45 -0.57
N TYR A 87 -10.03 14.55 0.41
CA TYR A 87 -10.80 14.65 1.65
C TYR A 87 -10.39 15.88 2.46
N SER A 88 -9.08 16.17 2.55
CA SER A 88 -8.58 17.39 3.22
C SER A 88 -9.03 18.68 2.53
N LEU A 89 -9.23 18.63 1.22
CA LEU A 89 -9.75 19.74 0.41
C LEU A 89 -11.29 19.78 0.38
N GLN A 90 -11.97 18.85 1.05
CA GLN A 90 -13.42 18.68 1.02
C GLN A 90 -14.01 18.49 -0.38
N ASN A 91 -13.22 17.95 -1.31
CA ASN A 91 -13.62 17.73 -2.71
C ASN A 91 -14.39 16.41 -2.87
N ILE A 92 -15.66 16.40 -2.47
CA ILE A 92 -16.54 15.21 -2.54
C ILE A 92 -16.63 14.66 -3.97
N ASN A 93 -16.83 15.54 -4.96
CA ASN A 93 -16.99 15.14 -6.37
C ASN A 93 -15.78 14.36 -6.90
N ASN A 94 -14.57 14.72 -6.49
CA ASN A 94 -13.35 14.04 -6.91
C ASN A 94 -13.26 12.64 -6.31
N ILE A 95 -13.64 12.46 -5.05
CA ILE A 95 -13.68 11.14 -4.42
C ILE A 95 -14.80 10.30 -5.06
N GLN A 96 -15.97 10.89 -5.30
CA GLN A 96 -17.08 10.21 -5.97
C GLN A 96 -16.75 9.79 -7.40
N SER A 97 -15.92 10.56 -8.11
CA SER A 97 -15.45 10.20 -9.45
C SER A 97 -14.66 8.88 -9.48
N LEU A 98 -14.07 8.45 -8.36
CA LEU A 98 -13.39 7.15 -8.27
C LEU A 98 -14.35 5.96 -8.43
N LEU A 99 -15.65 6.17 -8.18
CA LEU A 99 -16.67 5.13 -8.35
C LEU A 99 -17.20 5.05 -9.80
N SER A 100 -16.76 5.95 -10.68
CA SER A 100 -17.21 5.98 -12.07
C SER A 100 -16.32 5.14 -12.99
N ASP A 101 -16.90 4.60 -14.07
CA ASP A 101 -16.19 3.77 -15.04
C ASP A 101 -15.11 4.54 -15.83
N SER A 102 -15.14 5.87 -15.80
CA SER A 102 -14.15 6.75 -16.42
C SER A 102 -12.99 7.13 -15.51
N SER A 103 -12.90 6.55 -14.31
CA SER A 103 -11.83 6.88 -13.38
C SER A 103 -10.50 6.26 -13.78
N ASN A 104 -9.41 6.95 -13.43
CA ASN A 104 -8.04 6.44 -13.63
C ASN A 104 -7.61 5.43 -12.54
N TYR A 105 -8.54 4.96 -11.71
CA TYR A 105 -8.27 3.97 -10.66
C TYR A 105 -9.20 2.79 -10.85
N THR A 106 -8.63 1.61 -11.04
CA THR A 106 -9.40 0.37 -11.11
C THR A 106 -9.71 -0.15 -9.71
N LEU A 107 -10.88 0.21 -9.18
CA LEU A 107 -11.30 -0.21 -7.84
C LEU A 107 -11.91 -1.62 -7.81
N ASP A 108 -11.46 -2.44 -6.87
CA ASP A 108 -12.12 -3.70 -6.54
C ASP A 108 -13.44 -3.47 -5.74
N SER A 109 -14.17 -4.55 -5.43
CA SER A 109 -15.43 -4.47 -4.69
C SER A 109 -15.26 -3.88 -3.29
N PHE A 110 -14.21 -4.25 -2.57
CA PHE A 110 -13.97 -3.79 -1.19
C PHE A 110 -13.49 -2.34 -1.15
N GLU A 111 -12.67 -1.94 -2.12
CA GLU A 111 -12.24 -0.56 -2.31
C GLU A 111 -13.43 0.35 -2.66
N LYS A 112 -14.36 -0.12 -3.49
CA LYS A 112 -15.62 0.59 -3.75
C LYS A 112 -16.45 0.75 -2.47
N THR A 113 -16.62 -0.30 -1.67
CA THR A 113 -17.29 -0.24 -0.36
C THR A 113 -16.61 0.79 0.55
N MET A 114 -15.28 0.74 0.64
CA MET A 114 -14.49 1.69 1.43
C MET A 114 -14.69 3.14 0.96
N VAL A 115 -14.62 3.40 -0.35
CA VAL A 115 -14.82 4.75 -0.91
C VAL A 115 -16.24 5.25 -0.61
N LYS A 116 -17.27 4.40 -0.75
CA LYS A 116 -18.64 4.75 -0.34
C LYS A 116 -18.73 5.06 1.16
N SER A 117 -18.05 4.30 2.03
CA SER A 117 -18.00 4.56 3.47
C SER A 117 -17.33 5.89 3.81
N ILE A 118 -16.27 6.27 3.07
CA ILE A 118 -15.63 7.59 3.22
C ILE A 118 -16.57 8.69 2.76
N LEU A 119 -17.23 8.52 1.62
CA LEU A 119 -18.21 9.49 1.10
C LEU A 119 -19.38 9.68 2.06
N HIS A 120 -19.82 8.61 2.75
CA HIS A 120 -20.88 8.68 3.76
C HIS A 120 -20.59 9.70 4.87
N THR A 121 -19.31 9.89 5.23
CA THR A 121 -18.94 10.86 6.27
C THR A 121 -19.02 12.32 5.79
N MET A 122 -19.12 12.53 4.48
CA MET A 122 -19.21 13.85 3.85
C MET A 122 -20.64 14.12 3.34
N ASP A 123 -21.33 13.08 2.86
CA ASP A 123 -22.72 13.11 2.38
C ASP A 123 -23.45 11.84 2.82
N SER A 124 -24.34 12.00 3.79
CA SER A 124 -25.14 10.89 4.37
C SER A 124 -26.03 10.15 3.36
N ARG A 125 -26.26 10.70 2.17
CA ARG A 125 -27.05 10.04 1.11
C ARG A 125 -26.28 8.94 0.41
N ILE A 126 -24.94 8.97 0.46
CA ILE A 126 -24.08 7.95 -0.12
C ILE A 126 -23.79 6.92 0.96
N ILE A 127 -24.34 5.72 0.82
CA ILE A 127 -24.21 4.63 1.79
C ILE A 127 -23.86 3.34 1.01
N PRO A 128 -22.85 2.55 1.44
CA PRO A 128 -22.63 1.22 0.90
C PRO A 128 -23.82 0.30 1.20
N SER A 129 -24.14 -0.63 0.31
CA SER A 129 -25.26 -1.56 0.56
C SER A 129 -24.95 -2.53 1.70
N ASP A 130 -25.98 -3.08 2.33
CA ASP A 130 -25.81 -4.10 3.39
C ASP A 130 -25.06 -5.34 2.88
N ASP A 131 -25.29 -5.74 1.63
CA ASP A 131 -24.58 -6.84 0.97
C ASP A 131 -23.09 -6.52 0.76
N GLU A 132 -22.77 -5.30 0.33
CA GLU A 132 -21.39 -4.83 0.18
C GLU A 132 -20.63 -4.83 1.52
N LEU A 133 -21.30 -4.42 2.60
CA LEU A 133 -20.73 -4.40 3.95
C LEU A 133 -20.57 -5.81 4.51
N LEU A 134 -21.52 -6.71 4.25
CA LEU A 134 -21.48 -8.10 4.69
C LEU A 134 -20.33 -8.84 3.98
N GLN A 135 -20.18 -8.67 2.67
CA GLN A 135 -19.08 -9.25 1.91
C GLN A 135 -17.71 -8.75 2.39
N LEU A 136 -17.60 -7.45 2.68
CA LEU A 136 -16.38 -6.87 3.25
C LEU A 136 -16.07 -7.48 4.62
N ALA A 137 -17.07 -7.58 5.50
CA ALA A 137 -16.89 -8.18 6.83
C ALA A 137 -16.48 -9.65 6.72
N ASP A 138 -17.13 -10.43 5.86
CA ASP A 138 -16.82 -11.85 5.62
C ASP A 138 -15.40 -12.05 5.10
N TYR A 139 -14.92 -11.15 4.23
CA TYR A 139 -13.53 -11.14 3.79
C TYR A 139 -12.59 -10.90 4.99
N LEU A 140 -12.82 -9.82 5.75
CA LEU A 140 -11.95 -9.44 6.87
C LEU A 140 -11.92 -10.49 7.98
N PHE A 141 -13.02 -11.20 8.26
CA PHE A 141 -13.05 -12.29 9.24
C PHE A 141 -12.21 -13.51 8.83
N LYS A 142 -11.92 -13.67 7.54
CA LYS A 142 -11.10 -14.78 7.02
C LYS A 142 -9.61 -14.45 6.94
N VAL A 143 -9.21 -13.22 7.29
CA VAL A 143 -7.82 -12.75 7.20
C VAL A 143 -6.99 -13.29 8.37
N GLU A 144 -5.97 -14.07 8.07
CA GLU A 144 -5.03 -14.61 9.07
C GLU A 144 -3.97 -13.59 9.53
N LYS A 145 -3.47 -12.76 8.61
CA LYS A 145 -2.48 -11.71 8.88
C LYS A 145 -2.87 -10.40 8.22
N TRP A 146 -3.00 -9.36 9.03
CA TRP A 146 -3.51 -8.08 8.58
C TRP A 146 -2.38 -7.19 8.05
N GLY A 147 -2.40 -6.91 6.76
CA GLY A 147 -1.50 -5.98 6.10
C GLY A 147 -2.05 -4.56 6.09
N TYR A 148 -1.34 -3.66 5.40
CA TYR A 148 -1.75 -2.27 5.25
C TYR A 148 -3.14 -2.16 4.58
N TYR A 149 -3.45 -3.05 3.64
CA TYR A 149 -4.71 -3.05 2.90
C TYR A 149 -5.92 -3.27 3.81
N GLU A 150 -5.94 -4.37 4.57
CA GLU A 150 -7.05 -4.75 5.43
C GLU A 150 -7.26 -3.76 6.59
N ILE A 151 -6.16 -3.25 7.16
CA ILE A 151 -6.20 -2.23 8.23
C ILE A 151 -6.89 -0.96 7.71
N ILE A 152 -6.59 -0.54 6.49
CA ILE A 152 -7.16 0.68 5.90
C ILE A 152 -8.62 0.47 5.50
N LEU A 153 -8.99 -0.70 4.95
CA LEU A 153 -10.38 -1.02 4.66
C LEU A 153 -11.23 -0.92 5.94
N LEU A 154 -10.85 -1.64 7.01
CA LEU A 154 -11.58 -1.60 8.27
C LEU A 154 -11.62 -0.19 8.86
N GLY A 155 -10.49 0.52 8.84
CA GLY A 155 -10.36 1.86 9.43
C GLY A 155 -11.29 2.90 8.80
N ASN A 156 -11.57 2.81 7.50
CA ASN A 156 -12.46 3.74 6.80
C ASN A 156 -13.94 3.30 6.82
N CYS A 157 -14.24 2.06 7.19
CA CYS A 157 -15.60 1.53 7.27
C CYS A 157 -16.18 1.55 8.70
N VAL A 158 -15.53 2.24 9.63
CA VAL A 158 -15.90 2.35 11.06
C VAL A 158 -17.32 2.87 11.31
N ARG A 159 -17.84 3.75 10.43
CA ARG A 159 -19.18 4.34 10.56
C ARG A 159 -20.27 3.59 9.81
N THR A 160 -19.92 2.61 8.98
CA THR A 160 -20.87 1.90 8.12
C THR A 160 -21.01 0.42 8.50
N ILE A 161 -19.94 -0.24 8.95
CA ILE A 161 -20.01 -1.61 9.45
C ILE A 161 -20.74 -1.61 10.80
N ASN A 162 -21.58 -2.63 11.03
CA ASN A 162 -22.26 -2.78 12.31
C ASN A 162 -21.24 -2.88 13.48
N TYR A 163 -21.58 -2.29 14.63
CA TYR A 163 -20.65 -2.17 15.75
C TYR A 163 -20.10 -3.52 16.24
N ASN A 164 -20.93 -4.56 16.30
CA ASN A 164 -20.51 -5.88 16.78
C ASN A 164 -19.42 -6.50 15.89
N SER A 165 -19.62 -6.45 14.57
CA SER A 165 -18.62 -6.90 13.59
C SER A 165 -17.38 -6.03 13.66
N TYR A 166 -17.52 -4.70 13.75
CA TYR A 166 -16.39 -3.79 13.85
C TYR A 166 -15.52 -4.05 15.09
N PHE A 167 -16.16 -4.29 16.25
CA PHE A 167 -15.47 -4.64 17.49
C PHE A 167 -14.70 -5.97 17.38
N LEU A 168 -15.35 -7.01 16.86
CA LEU A 168 -14.72 -8.32 16.68
C LEU A 168 -13.54 -8.26 15.70
N LEU A 169 -13.71 -7.58 14.55
CA LEU A 169 -12.64 -7.37 13.58
C LEU A 169 -11.48 -6.56 14.15
N THR A 170 -11.76 -5.54 14.97
CA THR A 170 -10.73 -4.76 15.67
C THR A 170 -9.92 -5.65 16.62
N LYS A 171 -10.59 -6.56 17.34
CA LYS A 171 -9.92 -7.54 18.21
C LYS A 171 -9.02 -8.50 17.42
N GLU A 172 -9.52 -9.05 16.31
CA GLU A 172 -8.72 -9.93 15.44
C GLU A 172 -7.51 -9.21 14.85
N MET A 173 -7.70 -7.99 14.33
CA MET A 173 -6.63 -7.17 13.79
C MET A 173 -5.53 -6.89 14.82
N LEU A 174 -5.90 -6.54 16.07
CA LEU A 174 -4.93 -6.25 17.14
C LEU A 174 -4.00 -7.43 17.43
N ASN A 175 -4.50 -8.65 17.31
CA ASN A 175 -3.73 -9.87 17.55
C ASN A 175 -2.92 -10.31 16.32
N ASN A 176 -3.34 -9.93 15.11
CA ASN A 176 -2.87 -10.55 13.87
C ASN A 176 -2.24 -9.60 12.84
N TYR A 177 -2.09 -8.30 13.12
CA TYR A 177 -1.46 -7.39 12.16
C TYR A 177 0.05 -7.60 11.96
N ILE A 178 0.50 -7.33 10.74
CA ILE A 178 1.91 -7.38 10.36
C ILE A 178 2.62 -6.19 11.02
N TYR A 179 3.44 -6.51 12.01
CA TYR A 179 4.23 -5.56 12.77
C TYR A 179 5.72 -5.64 12.40
N SER A 180 6.35 -4.48 12.24
CA SER A 180 7.80 -4.34 12.14
C SER A 180 8.30 -3.32 13.16
N SER A 181 9.40 -3.62 13.84
CA SER A 181 10.07 -2.67 14.74
C SER A 181 10.71 -1.51 13.97
N LEU A 182 11.13 -1.75 12.72
CA LEU A 182 11.75 -0.80 11.83
C LEU A 182 10.73 0.12 11.14
N ASN A 183 9.52 -0.37 10.86
CA ASN A 183 8.44 0.43 10.28
C ASN A 183 7.16 0.35 11.14
N LYS A 184 6.90 1.43 11.90
CA LYS A 184 5.78 1.51 12.85
C LYS A 184 4.47 2.04 12.22
N THR A 185 4.40 2.18 10.90
CA THR A 185 3.24 2.75 10.21
C THR A 185 1.94 1.99 10.52
N ASN A 186 1.95 0.66 10.33
CA ASN A 186 0.79 -0.18 10.65
C ASN A 186 0.41 -0.07 12.13
N LYS A 187 1.39 -0.13 13.04
CA LYS A 187 1.15 0.01 14.48
C LYS A 187 0.41 1.31 14.81
N ARG A 188 0.83 2.44 14.22
CA ARG A 188 0.18 3.74 14.45
C ARG A 188 -1.27 3.73 13.99
N ILE A 189 -1.56 3.18 12.81
CA ILE A 189 -2.91 3.11 12.25
C ILE A 189 -3.80 2.18 13.08
N VAL A 190 -3.27 1.02 13.48
CA VAL A 190 -3.94 0.06 14.37
C VAL A 190 -4.31 0.71 15.71
N THR A 191 -3.40 1.47 16.32
CA THR A 191 -3.70 2.22 17.55
C THR A 191 -4.81 3.24 17.35
N GLN A 192 -4.80 4.00 16.24
CA GLN A 192 -5.87 4.95 15.92
C GLN A 192 -7.23 4.25 15.75
N LEU A 193 -7.25 3.10 15.08
CA LEU A 193 -8.45 2.31 14.87
C LEU A 193 -8.99 1.77 16.20
N ALA A 194 -8.13 1.24 17.07
CA ALA A 194 -8.52 0.77 18.39
C ALA A 194 -9.12 1.90 19.26
N ILE A 195 -8.54 3.10 19.21
CA ILE A 195 -9.09 4.28 19.90
C ILE A 195 -10.47 4.63 19.33
N ASN A 196 -10.64 4.64 18.01
CA ASN A 196 -11.93 4.91 17.39
C ASN A 196 -12.99 3.87 17.79
N CYS A 197 -12.62 2.59 17.85
CA CYS A 197 -13.50 1.52 18.34
C CYS A 197 -13.93 1.74 19.79
N PHE A 198 -13.01 2.18 20.65
CA PHE A 198 -13.32 2.51 22.03
C PHE A 198 -14.27 3.70 22.13
N ILE A 199 -14.06 4.76 21.33
CA ILE A 199 -14.94 5.93 21.31
C ILE A 199 -16.36 5.56 20.88
N LEU A 200 -16.52 4.65 19.92
CA LEU A 200 -17.84 4.17 19.50
C LEU A 200 -18.59 3.32 20.54
N SER A 201 -17.87 2.78 21.53
CA SER A 201 -18.47 1.93 22.58
C SER A 201 -19.10 2.72 23.73
N ILE A 202 -18.85 4.03 23.78
CA ILE A 202 -19.31 4.96 24.82
C ILE A 202 -20.48 5.76 24.26
#